data_AF-A0A1D7XP76-F1
#
_entry.id   AF-A0A1D7XP76-F1
#
_cell.length_a   1.000
_cell.length_b   1.000
_cell.length_c   1.000
_cell.angle_alpha   90.00
_cell.angle_beta   90.00
_cell.angle_gamma   90.00
#
_symmetry.space_group_name_H-M   'P 1'
#
loop_
_entity.id
_entity.type
_entity.pdbx_description
1 polymer ?
#
loop_
_entity_poly.entity_id
_entity_poly.type
_entity_poly.pdbx_seq_one_letter_code
_entity_poly.pdbx_strand_id
1 'polypeptide(L)'
;METIKNYLDNMFTNLPKTNELIKLYNDLLLNMEEKYKELKNDGKSENEAIGIVISEFGNIDELINELEIDTIEKGSGLPTITLEEANEFMTTKKKSGFLIGIGVVLCILGAATLILFDGIMNNTYLGKRLSEDAQNLPGVISLFVLVVIAVALFIYSGMKLEKYKYLKEPFDLPISLKSNIEQKFKAFSPTYMISTILGVSLCILSPVAILIIDALGNESLENYGVVALLTMIAGAVFIFIYFGNIKKSYSILLKTDNFSKEKTEDKVSEAVTAIIWPLAVIIFLISGLIFNKWHINWIIFPITGILFGMFKAVHKIIKGNK
;
A
#
# COMPACT_ATOMS: atom_id res chain seq x y z
N MET A 1 -29.64 8.83 47.07
CA MET A 1 -28.59 9.31 46.13
C MET A 1 -27.49 8.28 45.92
N GLU A 2 -26.84 7.80 46.98
CA GLU A 2 -25.76 6.81 46.88
C GLU A 2 -26.18 5.51 46.15
N THR A 3 -27.43 5.08 46.33
CA THR A 3 -28.01 3.91 45.64
C THR A 3 -28.10 4.07 44.12
N ILE A 4 -28.46 5.26 43.62
CA ILE A 4 -28.55 5.54 42.16
C ILE A 4 -27.15 5.50 41.56
N LYS A 5 -26.18 6.12 42.25
CA LYS A 5 -24.78 6.10 41.83
C LYS A 5 -24.19 4.69 41.80
N ASN A 6 -24.44 3.90 42.85
CA ASN A 6 -23.99 2.50 42.91
C ASN A 6 -24.62 1.64 41.80
N TYR A 7 -25.87 1.91 41.42
CA TYR A 7 -26.51 1.24 40.29
C TYR A 7 -25.82 1.60 38.97
N LEU A 8 -25.56 2.89 38.73
CA LEU A 8 -24.84 3.35 37.53
C LEU A 8 -23.41 2.79 37.48
N ASP A 9 -22.71 2.78 38.61
CA ASP A 9 -21.34 2.23 38.70
C ASP A 9 -21.32 0.75 38.34
N ASN A 10 -22.29 -0.03 38.81
CA ASN A 10 -22.43 -1.44 38.45
C ASN A 10 -22.76 -1.63 36.97
N MET A 11 -23.62 -0.79 36.37
CA MET A 11 -23.91 -0.82 34.94
C MET A 11 -22.67 -0.58 34.07
N PHE A 12 -21.81 0.36 34.47
CA PHE A 12 -20.62 0.75 33.71
C PHE A 12 -19.35 -0.04 34.06
N THR A 13 -19.42 -0.99 35.01
CA THR A 13 -18.24 -1.71 35.54
C THR A 13 -17.44 -2.45 34.47
N ASN A 14 -18.11 -3.01 33.46
CA ASN A 14 -17.48 -3.80 32.39
C ASN A 14 -17.29 -3.01 31.08
N LEU A 15 -17.48 -1.69 31.10
CA LEU A 15 -17.35 -0.84 29.91
C LEU A 15 -15.98 -0.13 29.87
N PRO A 16 -15.41 0.07 28.68
CA PRO A 16 -14.15 0.78 28.52
C PRO A 16 -14.30 2.25 28.92
N LYS A 17 -13.30 2.80 29.62
CA LYS A 17 -13.31 4.21 30.07
C LYS A 17 -12.95 5.18 28.95
N THR A 18 -13.83 5.34 27.97
CA THR A 18 -13.69 6.37 26.92
C THR A 18 -14.26 7.71 27.39
N ASN A 19 -13.81 8.82 26.79
CA ASN A 19 -14.35 10.15 27.08
C ASN A 19 -15.85 10.28 26.76
N GLU A 20 -16.37 9.48 25.82
CA GLU A 20 -17.78 9.46 25.44
C GLU A 20 -18.63 8.72 26.48
N LEU A 21 -18.17 7.56 26.97
CA LEU A 21 -18.83 6.81 28.05
C LEU A 21 -18.82 7.58 29.37
N ILE A 22 -17.76 8.36 29.65
CA ILE A 22 -17.71 9.24 30.83
C ILE A 22 -18.74 10.37 30.72
N LYS A 23 -18.92 10.96 29.53
CA LYS A 23 -19.98 11.96 29.32
C LYS A 23 -21.36 11.35 29.49
N LEU A 24 -21.61 10.20 28.86
CA LEU A 24 -22.88 9.48 28.97
C LEU A 24 -23.21 9.10 30.42
N TYR A 25 -22.22 8.62 31.19
CA TYR A 25 -22.37 8.33 32.61
C TYR A 25 -22.86 9.57 33.38
N ASN A 26 -22.22 10.73 33.14
CA ASN A 26 -22.59 11.97 33.84
C ASN A 26 -23.97 12.47 33.43
N ASP A 27 -24.33 12.38 32.15
CA ASP A 27 -25.63 12.80 31.64
C ASP A 27 -26.75 11.90 32.20
N LEU A 28 -26.55 10.59 32.25
CA LEU A 28 -27.49 9.64 32.87
C LEU A 28 -27.63 9.88 34.37
N LEU A 29 -26.52 10.10 35.08
CA LEU A 29 -26.54 10.39 36.51
C LEU A 29 -27.37 11.66 36.79
N LEU A 30 -27.17 12.73 36.02
CA LEU A 30 -27.94 13.97 36.14
C LEU A 30 -29.43 13.72 35.91
N ASN A 31 -29.79 13.03 34.82
CA ASN A 31 -31.19 12.75 34.50
C ASN A 31 -31.88 11.89 35.58
N MET A 32 -31.19 10.88 36.11
CA MET A 32 -31.71 10.03 37.18
C MET A 32 -31.86 10.81 38.50
N GLU A 33 -30.93 11.72 38.81
CA GLU A 33 -31.04 12.58 39.99
C GLU A 33 -32.18 13.59 39.88
N GLU A 34 -32.40 14.17 38.70
CA GLU A 34 -33.51 15.08 38.44
C GLU A 34 -34.86 14.35 38.60
N LYS A 35 -34.99 13.16 38.01
CA LYS A 35 -36.21 12.34 38.14
C LYS A 35 -36.46 11.91 39.58
N TYR A 36 -35.42 11.54 40.31
CA TYR A 36 -35.53 11.21 41.74
C TYR A 36 -36.04 12.40 42.57
N LYS A 37 -35.57 13.62 42.29
CA LYS A 37 -36.02 14.84 42.97
C LYS A 37 -37.48 15.17 42.64
N GLU A 38 -37.88 15.00 41.38
CA GLU A 38 -39.28 15.16 40.94
C GLU A 38 -40.21 14.23 41.75
N LEU A 39 -39.90 12.92 41.79
CA LEU A 39 -40.69 11.94 42.53
C LEU A 39 -40.75 12.22 44.04
N LYS A 40 -39.66 12.74 44.62
CA LYS A 40 -39.64 13.17 46.03
C LYS A 40 -40.55 14.37 46.27
N ASN A 41 -40.61 15.32 45.33
CA ASN A 41 -41.51 16.46 45.41
C ASN A 41 -42.98 16.04 45.26
N ASP A 42 -43.25 14.99 44.48
CA ASP A 42 -44.57 14.35 44.35
C ASP A 42 -44.98 13.49 45.55
N GLY A 43 -44.19 13.50 46.63
CA GLY A 43 -44.50 12.83 47.89
C GLY A 43 -44.20 11.33 47.91
N LYS A 44 -43.42 10.81 46.94
CA LYS A 44 -43.01 9.40 46.92
C LYS A 44 -41.98 9.10 48.02
N SER A 45 -42.06 7.90 48.57
CA SER A 45 -41.04 7.43 49.52
C SER A 45 -39.69 7.25 48.83
N GLU A 46 -38.59 7.30 49.60
CA GLU A 46 -37.23 7.18 49.04
C GLU A 46 -37.02 5.89 48.25
N ASN A 47 -37.49 4.77 48.80
CA ASN A 47 -37.34 3.45 48.18
C ASN A 47 -38.23 3.32 46.93
N GLU A 48 -39.42 3.93 46.94
CA GLU A 48 -40.34 3.93 45.80
C GLU A 48 -39.78 4.79 44.65
N ALA A 49 -39.27 5.98 44.97
CA ALA A 49 -38.65 6.87 43.98
C ALA A 49 -37.42 6.22 43.33
N ILE A 50 -36.55 5.57 44.12
CA ILE A 50 -35.38 4.86 43.58
C ILE A 50 -35.81 3.69 42.67
N GLY A 51 -36.82 2.92 43.08
CA GLY A 51 -37.32 1.80 42.28
C GLY A 51 -37.90 2.25 40.93
N ILE A 52 -38.65 3.36 40.90
CA ILE A 52 -39.21 3.93 39.68
C ILE A 52 -38.09 4.40 38.74
N VAL A 53 -37.13 5.19 39.25
CA VAL A 53 -36.02 5.70 38.44
C VAL A 53 -35.19 4.56 37.85
N ILE A 54 -34.91 3.50 38.60
CA ILE A 54 -34.18 2.34 38.07
C ILE A 54 -34.98 1.63 36.97
N SER A 55 -36.31 1.53 37.11
CA SER A 55 -37.15 0.84 36.13
C SER A 55 -37.34 1.62 34.82
N GLU A 56 -37.35 2.95 34.89
CA GLU A 56 -37.61 3.84 33.74
C GLU A 56 -36.41 3.96 32.80
N PHE A 57 -35.18 3.90 33.35
CA PHE A 57 -33.95 4.01 32.58
C PHE A 57 -33.48 2.65 31.99
N GLY A 58 -34.13 1.54 32.33
CA GLY A 58 -33.95 0.26 31.64
C GLY A 58 -32.59 -0.41 31.81
N ASN A 59 -32.24 -1.31 30.88
CA ASN A 59 -30.94 -1.99 30.84
C ASN A 59 -29.95 -1.23 29.94
N ILE A 60 -28.68 -1.17 30.34
CA ILE A 60 -27.62 -0.46 29.61
C ILE A 60 -27.42 -1.01 28.20
N ASP A 61 -27.72 -2.28 27.96
CA ASP A 61 -27.66 -2.89 26.63
C ASP A 61 -28.62 -2.22 25.62
N GLU A 62 -29.76 -1.72 26.08
CA GLU A 62 -30.76 -1.05 25.23
C GLU A 62 -30.30 0.38 24.89
N LEU A 63 -29.82 1.11 25.91
CA LEU A 63 -29.25 2.46 25.76
C LEU A 63 -28.00 2.50 24.87
N ILE A 64 -27.13 1.48 24.98
CA ILE A 64 -25.95 1.34 24.13
C ILE A 64 -26.33 1.11 22.67
N ASN A 65 -27.31 0.23 22.43
CA ASN A 65 -27.78 -0.07 21.07
C ASN A 65 -28.44 1.14 20.40
N GLU A 66 -29.11 1.99 21.17
CA GLU A 66 -29.78 3.19 20.66
C GLU A 66 -28.84 4.36 20.37
N LEU A 67 -27.66 4.40 21.01
CA LEU A 67 -26.67 5.46 20.82
C LEU A 67 -25.74 5.26 19.62
N GLU A 68 -25.86 4.15 18.86
CA GLU A 68 -24.86 3.73 17.85
C GLU A 68 -23.41 3.81 18.37
N ILE A 69 -23.23 3.76 19.69
CA ILE A 69 -21.91 3.55 20.28
C ILE A 69 -21.65 2.09 19.98
N ASP A 70 -20.98 1.84 18.85
CA ASP A 70 -20.25 0.62 18.58
C ASP A 70 -19.46 0.32 19.85
N THR A 71 -20.06 -0.47 20.75
CA THR A 71 -19.37 -1.01 21.91
C THR A 71 -18.18 -1.71 21.34
N ILE A 72 -17.05 -1.08 21.57
CA ILE A 72 -15.70 -1.59 21.47
C ILE A 72 -15.77 -3.09 21.62
N GLU A 73 -15.57 -3.74 20.46
CA GLU A 73 -14.98 -5.04 20.27
C GLU A 73 -15.16 -5.94 21.50
N LYS A 74 -16.25 -6.72 21.49
CA LYS A 74 -16.10 -8.15 21.82
C LYS A 74 -14.85 -8.60 21.08
N GLY A 75 -13.75 -8.81 21.82
CA GLY A 75 -12.45 -9.10 21.24
C GLY A 75 -12.61 -10.06 20.08
N SER A 76 -12.36 -9.57 18.87
CA SER A 76 -12.65 -10.27 17.61
C SER A 76 -11.74 -11.50 17.42
N GLY A 77 -10.93 -11.84 18.43
CA GLY A 77 -9.80 -12.76 18.32
C GLY A 77 -8.73 -12.25 17.36
N LEU A 78 -8.87 -11.05 16.78
CA LEU A 78 -7.93 -10.49 15.84
C LEU A 78 -6.77 -9.82 16.59
N PRO A 79 -5.55 -9.90 16.06
CA PRO A 79 -4.41 -9.20 16.63
C PRO A 79 -4.62 -7.68 16.57
N THR A 80 -4.48 -7.00 17.71
CA THR A 80 -4.49 -5.54 17.82
C THR A 80 -3.09 -4.97 17.57
N ILE A 81 -2.99 -3.91 16.76
CA ILE A 81 -1.70 -3.26 16.46
C ILE A 81 -1.42 -2.11 17.44
N THR A 82 -0.18 -2.05 17.94
CA THR A 82 0.27 -0.92 18.79
C THR A 82 0.71 0.29 17.96
N LEU A 83 0.75 1.47 18.60
CA LEU A 83 1.21 2.70 17.94
C LEU A 83 2.67 2.58 17.49
N GLU A 84 3.51 1.93 18.29
CA GLU A 84 4.91 1.65 18.00
C GLU A 84 5.06 0.76 16.77
N GLU A 85 4.31 -0.34 16.71
CA GLU A 85 4.33 -1.27 15.56
C GLU A 85 3.86 -0.60 14.27
N ALA A 86 2.79 0.21 14.32
CA ALA A 86 2.31 0.96 13.16
C ALA A 86 3.36 1.95 12.64
N ASN A 87 4.06 2.67 13.54
CA ASN A 87 5.14 3.57 13.16
C ASN A 87 6.38 2.81 12.63
N GLU A 88 6.75 1.68 13.23
CA GLU A 88 7.84 0.81 12.75
C GLU A 88 7.52 0.28 11.34
N PHE A 89 6.28 -0.11 11.09
CA PHE A 89 5.81 -0.53 9.77
C PHE A 89 5.91 0.60 8.74
N MET A 90 5.41 1.79 9.05
CA MET A 90 5.48 2.95 8.13
C MET A 90 6.92 3.34 7.81
N THR A 91 7.81 3.34 8.80
CA THR A 91 9.24 3.66 8.59
C THR A 91 9.95 2.57 7.79
N THR A 92 9.63 1.29 8.04
CA THR A 92 10.15 0.17 7.25
C THR A 92 9.67 0.25 5.80
N LYS A 93 8.40 0.60 5.57
CA LYS A 93 7.84 0.81 4.23
C LYS A 93 8.52 1.96 3.49
N LYS A 94 8.81 3.06 4.17
CA LYS A 94 9.56 4.20 3.60
C LYS A 94 10.97 3.78 3.16
N LYS A 95 11.72 3.10 4.03
CA LYS A 95 13.07 2.58 3.71
C LYS A 95 13.03 1.56 2.58
N SER A 96 12.06 0.65 2.62
CA SER A 96 11.84 -0.34 1.57
C SER A 96 11.55 0.32 0.22
N GLY A 97 10.66 1.31 0.18
CA GLY A 97 10.37 2.09 -1.02
C GLY A 97 11.60 2.78 -1.59
N PHE A 98 12.50 3.28 -0.75
CA PHE A 98 13.76 3.87 -1.19
C PHE A 98 14.70 2.82 -1.82
N LEU A 99 14.89 1.67 -1.16
CA LEU A 99 15.77 0.59 -1.66
C LEU A 99 15.22 -0.01 -2.97
N ILE A 100 13.92 -0.27 -3.05
CA ILE A 100 13.25 -0.73 -4.26
C ILE A 100 13.37 0.34 -5.35
N GLY A 101 13.17 1.62 -5.01
CA GLY A 101 13.33 2.73 -5.96
C GLY A 101 14.73 2.74 -6.57
N ILE A 102 15.77 2.67 -5.75
CA ILE A 102 17.17 2.60 -6.23
C ILE A 102 17.38 1.36 -7.09
N GLY A 103 16.90 0.19 -6.68
CA GLY A 103 17.03 -1.03 -7.47
C GLY A 103 16.44 -0.88 -8.87
N VAL A 104 15.24 -0.31 -8.99
CA VAL A 104 14.62 -0.09 -10.31
C VAL A 104 15.39 0.96 -11.13
N VAL A 105 15.88 2.03 -10.50
CA VAL A 105 16.77 3.01 -11.16
C VAL A 105 18.01 2.33 -11.71
N LEU A 106 18.67 1.46 -10.94
CA LEU A 106 19.86 0.72 -11.39
C LEU A 106 19.55 -0.20 -12.58
N CYS A 107 18.38 -0.84 -12.62
CA CYS A 107 17.96 -1.62 -13.78
C CYS A 107 17.77 -0.76 -15.04
N ILE A 108 17.10 0.40 -14.91
CA ILE A 108 16.88 1.32 -16.03
C ILE A 108 18.20 1.93 -16.50
N LEU A 109 19.06 2.35 -15.55
CA LEU A 109 20.39 2.85 -15.87
C LEU A 109 21.29 1.77 -16.46
N GLY A 110 21.13 0.50 -16.09
CA GLY A 110 21.85 -0.60 -16.72
C GLY A 110 21.48 -0.78 -18.20
N ALA A 111 20.19 -0.63 -18.54
CA ALA A 111 19.78 -0.59 -19.94
C ALA A 111 20.32 0.66 -20.65
N ALA A 112 20.34 1.81 -19.97
CA ALA A 112 20.92 3.04 -20.50
C ALA A 112 22.44 2.94 -20.72
N THR A 113 23.19 2.29 -19.82
CA THR A 113 24.64 2.12 -19.99
C THR A 113 24.96 1.20 -21.16
N LEU A 114 24.14 0.18 -21.43
CA LEU A 114 24.30 -0.65 -22.63
C LEU A 114 24.24 0.21 -23.90
N ILE A 115 23.22 1.06 -24.04
CA ILE A 115 23.05 1.96 -25.20
C ILE A 115 24.17 3.01 -25.24
N LEU A 116 24.62 3.50 -24.07
CA LEU A 116 25.72 4.46 -23.98
C LEU A 116 27.03 3.86 -24.50
N PHE A 117 27.36 2.62 -24.11
CA PHE A 117 28.57 1.94 -24.56
C PHE A 117 28.53 1.66 -26.07
N ASP A 118 27.38 1.23 -26.60
CA ASP A 118 27.18 1.09 -28.05
C ASP A 118 27.44 2.43 -28.77
N GLY A 119 26.84 3.53 -28.31
CA GLY A 119 27.07 4.86 -28.87
C GLY A 119 28.54 5.30 -28.83
N ILE A 120 29.24 5.06 -27.72
CA ILE A 120 30.67 5.42 -27.60
C ILE A 120 31.52 4.57 -28.54
N MET A 121 31.30 3.25 -28.60
CA MET A 121 32.12 2.35 -29.41
C MET A 121 31.91 2.58 -30.91
N ASN A 122 30.67 2.77 -31.36
CA ASN A 122 30.35 3.05 -32.75
C ASN A 122 30.94 4.41 -33.23
N ASN A 123 31.10 5.36 -32.31
CA ASN A 123 31.65 6.68 -32.62
C ASN A 123 33.17 6.78 -32.46
N THR A 124 33.83 5.81 -31.84
CA THR A 124 35.27 5.86 -31.57
C THR A 124 36.06 5.05 -32.60
N TYR A 125 37.21 5.58 -33.06
CA TYR A 125 38.09 4.90 -34.03
C TYR A 125 38.55 3.51 -33.55
N LEU A 126 38.75 3.35 -32.24
CA LEU A 126 39.11 2.10 -31.59
C LEU A 126 37.97 1.07 -31.62
N GLY A 127 36.72 1.51 -31.44
CA GLY A 127 35.53 0.65 -31.47
C GLY A 127 35.27 0.10 -32.87
N LYS A 128 35.40 0.93 -33.92
CA LYS A 128 35.24 0.52 -35.33
C LYS A 128 36.23 -0.55 -35.81
N ARG A 129 37.32 -0.82 -35.07
CA ARG A 129 38.29 -1.88 -35.39
C ARG A 129 37.98 -3.23 -34.72
N LEU A 130 37.05 -3.25 -33.77
CA LEU A 130 36.64 -4.45 -33.04
C LEU A 130 35.46 -5.12 -33.76
N SER A 131 35.29 -6.43 -33.57
CA SER A 131 34.07 -7.12 -33.99
C SER A 131 32.85 -6.56 -33.24
N GLU A 132 31.67 -6.64 -33.84
CA GLU A 132 30.41 -6.16 -33.24
C GLU A 132 30.16 -6.77 -31.85
N ASP A 133 30.45 -8.06 -31.68
CA ASP A 133 30.34 -8.75 -30.38
C ASP A 133 31.27 -8.18 -29.31
N ALA A 134 32.49 -7.77 -29.69
CA ALA A 134 33.46 -7.21 -28.77
C ALA A 134 33.11 -5.76 -28.36
N GLN A 135 32.43 -5.01 -29.23
CA GLN A 135 31.97 -3.65 -28.94
C GLN A 135 30.85 -3.62 -27.89
N ASN A 136 29.95 -4.60 -27.91
CA ASN A 136 28.81 -4.68 -27.00
C ASN A 136 29.16 -5.24 -25.61
N LEU A 137 30.27 -5.97 -25.49
CA LEU A 137 30.67 -6.67 -24.28
C LEU A 137 30.75 -5.77 -23.01
N PRO A 138 31.35 -4.55 -23.05
CA PRO A 138 31.41 -3.67 -21.89
C PRO A 138 30.03 -3.22 -21.40
N GLY A 139 29.10 -2.96 -22.31
CA GLY A 139 27.72 -2.57 -22.00
C GLY A 139 26.96 -3.71 -21.31
N VAL A 140 27.11 -4.93 -21.81
CA VAL A 140 26.49 -6.13 -21.22
C VAL A 140 27.05 -6.41 -19.82
N ILE A 141 28.38 -6.32 -19.63
CA ILE A 141 29.01 -6.49 -18.31
C ILE A 141 28.48 -5.44 -17.33
N SER A 142 28.39 -4.17 -17.74
CA SER A 142 27.86 -3.08 -16.92
C SER A 142 26.41 -3.34 -16.50
N LEU A 143 25.55 -3.77 -17.44
CA LEU A 143 24.15 -4.14 -17.18
C LEU A 143 24.05 -5.20 -16.08
N PHE A 144 24.79 -6.31 -16.20
CA PHE A 144 24.71 -7.41 -15.24
C PHE A 144 25.19 -6.99 -13.84
N VAL A 145 26.25 -6.20 -13.73
CA VAL A 145 26.73 -5.68 -12.44
C VAL A 145 25.65 -4.84 -11.76
N LEU A 146 25.01 -3.93 -12.48
CA LEU A 146 23.95 -3.08 -11.93
C LEU A 146 22.69 -3.88 -11.56
N VAL A 147 22.32 -4.87 -12.36
CA VAL A 147 21.19 -5.77 -12.08
C VAL A 147 21.45 -6.62 -10.83
N VAL A 148 22.65 -7.15 -10.63
CA VAL A 148 22.99 -7.93 -9.42
C VAL A 148 22.82 -7.06 -8.17
N ILE A 149 23.26 -5.80 -8.20
CA ILE A 149 23.08 -4.85 -7.10
C ILE A 149 21.58 -4.58 -6.87
N ALA A 150 20.81 -4.36 -7.93
CA ALA A 150 19.37 -4.12 -7.84
C ALA A 150 18.62 -5.31 -7.21
N VAL A 151 18.93 -6.53 -7.65
CA VAL A 151 18.33 -7.77 -7.12
C VAL A 151 18.65 -7.93 -5.63
N ALA A 152 19.89 -7.67 -5.21
CA ALA A 152 20.26 -7.71 -3.80
C ALA A 152 19.44 -6.71 -2.95
N LEU A 153 19.22 -5.49 -3.46
CA LEU A 153 18.37 -4.49 -2.80
C LEU A 153 16.91 -4.95 -2.70
N PHE A 154 16.36 -5.56 -3.76
CA PHE A 154 14.99 -6.10 -3.76
C PHE A 154 14.82 -7.24 -2.76
N ILE A 155 15.78 -8.17 -2.70
CA ILE A 155 15.75 -9.30 -1.76
C ILE A 155 15.80 -8.77 -0.32
N TYR A 156 16.77 -7.90 -0.01
CA TYR A 156 16.90 -7.33 1.33
C TYR A 156 15.63 -6.58 1.76
N SER A 157 15.09 -5.75 0.86
CA SER A 157 13.84 -5.02 1.13
C SER A 157 12.65 -5.95 1.29
N GLY A 158 12.56 -7.02 0.51
CA GLY A 158 11.49 -8.02 0.58
C GLY A 158 11.51 -8.76 1.91
N MET A 159 12.68 -9.24 2.34
CA MET A 159 12.86 -9.91 3.63
C MET A 159 12.48 -9.02 4.81
N LYS A 160 12.80 -7.73 4.78
CA LYS A 160 12.40 -6.77 5.82
C LYS A 160 10.88 -6.55 5.89
N LEU A 161 10.19 -6.64 4.76
CA LEU A 161 8.73 -6.49 4.69
C LEU A 161 7.98 -7.77 5.07
N GLU A 162 8.62 -8.93 5.01
CA GLU A 162 8.01 -10.22 5.32
C GLU A 162 7.50 -10.30 6.77
N LYS A 163 8.23 -9.70 7.73
CA LYS A 163 7.81 -9.53 9.13
C LYS A 163 6.39 -8.95 9.26
N TYR A 164 5.97 -8.12 8.31
CA TYR A 164 4.71 -7.38 8.35
C TYR A 164 3.61 -7.98 7.46
N LYS A 165 3.77 -9.22 6.98
CA LYS A 165 2.77 -9.88 6.11
C LYS A 165 1.42 -10.03 6.82
N TYR A 166 1.42 -10.21 8.14
CA TYR A 166 0.20 -10.29 8.96
C TYR A 166 -0.62 -8.99 8.96
N LEU A 167 0.00 -7.83 8.68
CA LEU A 167 -0.72 -6.56 8.52
C LEU A 167 -1.59 -6.50 7.26
N LYS A 168 -1.45 -7.48 6.36
CA LYS A 168 -2.40 -7.67 5.27
C LYS A 168 -3.62 -8.47 5.72
N GLU A 169 -3.61 -9.13 6.88
CA GLU A 169 -4.72 -9.91 7.45
C GLU A 169 -5.70 -9.01 8.23
N PRO A 170 -6.91 -9.47 8.61
CA PRO A 170 -7.79 -8.67 9.45
C PRO A 170 -7.13 -8.44 10.81
N PHE A 171 -7.05 -7.18 11.24
CA PHE A 171 -6.52 -6.75 12.53
C PHE A 171 -7.41 -5.62 13.07
N ASP A 172 -7.40 -5.41 14.38
CA ASP A 172 -8.11 -4.29 14.99
C ASP A 172 -7.17 -3.12 15.22
N LEU A 173 -7.66 -1.91 14.90
CA LEU A 173 -6.89 -0.68 14.99
C LEU A 173 -7.57 0.24 16.01
N PRO A 174 -6.89 0.55 17.14
CA PRO A 174 -7.44 1.46 18.14
C PRO A 174 -7.87 2.79 17.55
N ILE A 175 -9.02 3.32 17.98
CA ILE A 175 -9.62 4.57 17.45
C ILE A 175 -8.63 5.75 17.54
N SER A 176 -7.88 5.84 18.64
CA SER A 176 -6.83 6.86 18.84
C SER A 176 -5.70 6.76 17.81
N LEU A 177 -5.30 5.53 17.46
CA LEU A 177 -4.28 5.26 16.46
C LEU A 177 -4.79 5.52 15.04
N LYS A 178 -6.04 5.13 14.75
CA LYS A 178 -6.72 5.42 13.47
C LYS A 178 -6.72 6.93 13.19
N SER A 179 -7.17 7.74 14.14
CA SER A 179 -7.20 9.21 14.01
C SER A 179 -5.80 9.80 13.78
N ASN A 180 -4.77 9.32 14.48
CA ASN A 180 -3.39 9.77 14.26
C ASN A 180 -2.88 9.46 12.84
N ILE A 181 -3.16 8.25 12.35
CA ILE A 181 -2.74 7.81 11.02
C ILE A 181 -3.51 8.57 9.93
N GLU A 182 -4.81 8.81 10.10
CA GLU A 182 -5.62 9.63 9.19
C GLU A 182 -5.10 11.05 9.08
N GLN A 183 -4.71 11.67 10.21
CA GLN A 183 -4.12 13.00 10.22
C GLN A 183 -2.79 13.03 9.44
N LYS A 184 -1.90 12.05 9.67
CA LYS A 184 -0.65 11.91 8.92
C LYS A 184 -0.89 11.68 7.43
N PHE A 185 -1.89 10.88 7.08
CA PHE A 185 -2.25 10.59 5.70
C PHE A 185 -2.79 11.83 4.97
N LYS A 186 -3.68 12.60 5.62
CA LYS A 186 -4.17 13.89 5.10
C LYS A 186 -3.02 14.88 4.89
N ALA A 187 -2.08 14.97 5.84
CA ALA A 187 -0.90 15.84 5.71
C ALA A 187 0.06 15.39 4.58
N PHE A 188 0.16 14.08 4.33
CA PHE A 188 1.02 13.53 3.27
C PHE A 188 0.38 13.58 1.87
N SER A 189 -0.96 13.60 1.78
CA SER A 189 -1.69 13.55 0.51
C SER A 189 -1.28 14.65 -0.50
N PRO A 190 -1.08 15.93 -0.10
CA PRO A 190 -0.55 16.96 -0.99
C PRO A 190 0.86 16.65 -1.51
N THR A 191 1.76 16.15 -0.65
CA THR A 191 3.12 15.76 -1.06
C THR A 191 3.06 14.65 -2.11
N TYR A 192 2.26 13.61 -1.87
CA TYR A 192 2.07 12.52 -2.83
C TYR A 192 1.50 13.02 -4.17
N MET A 193 0.55 13.95 -4.13
CA MET A 193 -0.02 14.57 -5.32
C MET A 193 1.04 15.33 -6.13
N ILE A 194 1.81 16.20 -5.48
CA ILE A 194 2.90 16.96 -6.12
C ILE A 194 3.95 16.02 -6.72
N SER A 195 4.37 15.00 -5.97
CA SER A 195 5.30 13.98 -6.46
C SER A 195 4.76 13.24 -7.69
N THR A 196 3.46 12.94 -7.71
CA THR A 196 2.82 12.28 -8.87
C THR A 196 2.83 13.21 -10.08
N ILE A 197 2.47 14.48 -9.91
CA ILE A 197 2.53 15.49 -10.98
C ILE A 197 3.96 15.61 -11.52
N LEU A 198 4.95 15.76 -10.65
CA LEU A 198 6.37 15.86 -11.05
C LEU A 198 6.84 14.63 -11.82
N GLY A 199 6.52 13.42 -11.35
CA GLY A 199 6.89 12.19 -12.04
C GLY A 199 6.23 12.07 -13.42
N VAL A 200 4.93 12.37 -13.52
CA VAL A 200 4.20 12.31 -14.79
C VAL A 200 4.72 13.35 -15.78
N SER A 201 4.94 14.59 -15.33
CA SER A 201 5.52 15.65 -16.16
C SER A 201 6.91 15.27 -16.68
N LEU A 202 7.75 14.63 -15.85
CA LEU A 202 9.08 14.18 -16.26
C LEU A 202 9.00 13.04 -17.31
N CYS A 203 8.03 12.13 -17.19
CA CYS A 203 7.77 11.11 -18.21
C CYS A 203 7.28 11.72 -19.53
N ILE A 204 6.40 12.71 -19.49
CA ILE A 204 5.87 13.38 -20.70
C ILE A 204 6.97 14.21 -21.38
N LEU A 205 7.88 14.79 -20.61
CA LEU A 205 8.99 15.59 -21.13
C LEU A 205 10.14 14.73 -21.67
N SER A 206 10.25 13.45 -21.27
CA SER A 206 11.39 12.60 -21.62
C SER A 206 11.64 12.41 -23.13
N PRO A 207 10.62 12.31 -24.01
CA PRO A 207 10.85 12.20 -25.46
C PRO A 207 11.45 13.45 -26.09
N VAL A 208 11.36 14.61 -25.43
CA VAL A 208 11.97 15.86 -25.91
C VAL A 208 13.47 15.72 -26.04
N ALA A 209 14.12 14.92 -25.21
CA ALA A 209 15.55 14.64 -25.32
C ALA A 209 15.92 14.01 -26.67
N ILE A 210 15.08 13.10 -27.19
CA ILE A 210 15.29 12.48 -28.51
C ILE A 210 15.02 13.52 -29.62
N LEU A 211 13.91 14.27 -29.52
CA LEU A 211 13.53 15.26 -30.53
C LEU A 211 14.59 16.36 -30.69
N ILE A 212 15.24 16.79 -29.61
CA ILE A 212 16.33 17.77 -29.68
C ILE A 212 17.52 17.21 -30.46
N ILE A 213 17.90 15.96 -30.22
CA ILE A 213 19.02 15.31 -30.91
C ILE A 213 18.70 15.08 -32.39
N ASP A 214 17.50 14.62 -32.70
CA ASP A 214 17.02 14.44 -34.07
C ASP A 214 17.02 15.76 -34.86
N ALA A 215 16.55 16.86 -34.25
CA ALA A 215 16.56 18.18 -34.86
C ALA A 215 17.97 18.73 -35.14
N LEU A 216 19.00 18.24 -34.45
CA LEU A 216 20.40 18.58 -34.73
C LEU A 216 20.98 17.81 -35.92
N GLY A 217 20.29 16.79 -36.43
CA GLY A 217 20.65 16.03 -37.63
C GLY A 217 21.97 15.26 -37.51
N ASN A 218 22.39 14.92 -36.30
CA ASN A 218 23.66 14.22 -36.05
C ASN A 218 23.42 12.78 -35.62
N GLU A 219 23.52 11.85 -36.58
CA GLU A 219 23.33 10.40 -36.39
C GLU A 219 24.21 9.82 -35.28
N SER A 220 25.38 10.43 -35.02
CA SER A 220 26.29 9.98 -33.96
C SER A 220 25.72 10.22 -32.55
N LEU A 221 24.75 11.13 -32.41
CA LEU A 221 24.20 11.54 -31.12
C LEU A 221 22.91 10.81 -30.73
N GLU A 222 22.29 10.07 -31.64
CA GLU A 222 20.97 9.43 -31.44
C GLU A 222 20.91 8.57 -30.16
N ASN A 223 21.94 7.75 -29.94
CA ASN A 223 22.07 6.92 -28.74
C ASN A 223 22.07 7.73 -27.44
N TYR A 224 22.66 8.93 -27.42
CA TYR A 224 22.69 9.80 -26.24
C TYR A 224 21.31 10.40 -25.93
N GLY A 225 20.46 10.62 -26.95
CA GLY A 225 19.08 11.04 -26.76
C GLY A 225 18.26 9.98 -26.02
N VAL A 226 18.44 8.70 -26.40
CA VAL A 226 17.79 7.57 -25.72
C VAL A 226 18.30 7.40 -24.28
N VAL A 227 19.61 7.56 -24.05
CA VAL A 227 20.20 7.52 -22.70
C VAL A 227 19.64 8.62 -21.81
N ALA A 228 19.51 9.85 -22.33
CA ALA A 228 18.91 10.97 -21.61
C ALA A 228 17.44 10.70 -21.27
N LEU A 229 16.65 10.17 -22.22
CA LEU A 229 15.27 9.74 -22.00
C LEU A 229 15.18 8.71 -20.88
N LEU A 230 16.00 7.65 -20.92
CA LEU A 230 15.97 6.59 -19.90
C LEU A 230 16.37 7.11 -18.53
N THR A 231 17.29 8.06 -18.46
CA THR A 231 17.71 8.70 -17.21
C THR A 231 16.58 9.53 -16.59
N MET A 232 15.84 10.28 -17.41
CA MET A 232 14.64 11.02 -16.95
C MET A 232 13.55 10.05 -16.45
N ILE A 233 13.30 8.96 -17.18
CA ILE A 233 12.35 7.92 -16.77
C ILE A 233 12.78 7.27 -15.44
N ALA A 234 14.07 6.99 -15.25
CA ALA A 234 14.58 6.43 -14.00
C ALA A 234 14.24 7.35 -12.81
N GLY A 235 14.42 8.66 -12.97
CA GLY A 235 14.04 9.65 -11.96
C GLY A 235 12.53 9.65 -11.65
N ALA A 236 11.68 9.60 -12.69
CA ALA A 236 10.23 9.56 -12.52
C ALA A 236 9.77 8.28 -11.79
N VAL A 237 10.31 7.14 -12.19
CA VAL A 237 9.99 5.83 -11.60
C VAL A 237 10.43 5.77 -10.14
N PHE A 238 11.59 6.33 -9.78
CA PHE A 238 12.03 6.45 -8.39
C PHE A 238 11.01 7.21 -7.53
N ILE A 239 10.55 8.36 -8.01
CA ILE A 239 9.53 9.19 -7.33
C ILE A 239 8.26 8.36 -7.09
N PHE A 240 7.75 7.68 -8.13
CA PHE A 240 6.55 6.86 -8.00
C PHE A 240 6.70 5.72 -7.00
N ILE A 241 7.83 5.00 -7.02
CA ILE A 241 8.05 3.87 -6.11
C ILE A 241 8.19 4.35 -4.67
N TYR A 242 8.97 5.42 -4.43
CA TYR A 242 9.22 5.93 -3.09
C TYR A 242 7.94 6.47 -2.45
N PHE A 243 7.29 7.44 -3.08
CA PHE A 243 6.07 8.05 -2.55
C PHE A 243 4.87 7.09 -2.60
N GLY A 244 4.82 6.19 -3.58
CA GLY A 244 3.82 5.13 -3.65
C GLY A 244 3.90 4.14 -2.49
N ASN A 245 5.10 3.75 -2.06
CA ASN A 245 5.27 2.88 -0.89
C ASN A 245 4.85 3.56 0.42
N ILE A 246 5.11 4.86 0.56
CA ILE A 246 4.64 5.65 1.72
C ILE A 246 3.11 5.75 1.70
N LYS A 247 2.48 6.05 0.56
CA LYS A 247 1.01 6.04 0.45
C LYS A 247 0.43 4.67 0.83
N LYS A 248 1.05 3.60 0.35
CA LYS A 248 0.61 2.22 0.59
C LYS A 248 0.72 1.80 2.06
N SER A 249 1.63 2.37 2.85
CA SER A 249 1.67 2.08 4.29
C SER A 249 0.44 2.65 5.01
N TYR A 250 0.04 3.88 4.66
CA TYR A 250 -1.20 4.47 5.19
C TYR A 250 -2.44 3.70 4.76
N SER A 251 -2.54 3.32 3.48
CA SER A 251 -3.74 2.63 3.00
C SER A 251 -3.90 1.21 3.56
N ILE A 252 -2.80 0.50 3.83
CA ILE A 252 -2.83 -0.79 4.54
C ILE A 252 -3.33 -0.61 5.97
N LEU A 253 -2.80 0.38 6.71
CA LEU A 253 -3.18 0.59 8.11
C LEU A 253 -4.64 1.10 8.25
N LEU A 254 -5.06 2.02 7.39
CA LEU A 254 -6.41 2.60 7.42
C LEU A 254 -7.46 1.75 6.70
N LYS A 255 -7.04 0.66 6.03
CA LYS A 255 -7.91 -0.19 5.19
C LYS A 255 -8.74 0.62 4.16
N THR A 256 -8.20 1.74 3.68
CA THR A 256 -8.92 2.69 2.81
C THR A 256 -8.91 2.27 1.34
N ASP A 257 -7.88 1.56 0.89
CA ASP A 257 -7.98 0.78 -0.34
C ASP A 257 -8.83 -0.47 -0.04
N ASN A 258 -9.57 -0.98 -1.02
CA ASN A 258 -10.56 -2.09 -0.96
C ASN A 258 -10.05 -3.47 -0.43
N PHE A 259 -9.13 -3.51 0.53
CA PHE A 259 -8.55 -4.70 1.15
C PHE A 259 -9.58 -5.63 1.82
N SER A 260 -10.80 -5.15 2.09
CA SER A 260 -11.91 -5.98 2.59
C SER A 260 -12.60 -6.80 1.49
N LYS A 261 -12.65 -6.31 0.24
CA LYS A 261 -13.25 -7.03 -0.91
C LYS A 261 -12.23 -7.82 -1.75
N GLU A 262 -10.97 -7.41 -1.74
CA GLU A 262 -9.92 -8.00 -2.60
C GLU A 262 -9.35 -9.32 -2.06
N LYS A 263 -9.45 -9.58 -0.75
CA LYS A 263 -8.80 -10.71 -0.06
C LYS A 263 -9.25 -12.10 -0.52
N THR A 264 -10.48 -12.23 -1.03
CA THR A 264 -10.98 -13.51 -1.56
C THR A 264 -10.67 -13.68 -3.05
N GLU A 265 -10.26 -12.63 -3.76
CA GLU A 265 -9.80 -12.66 -5.15
C GLU A 265 -8.28 -12.83 -5.23
N ASP A 266 -7.54 -12.24 -4.28
CA ASP A 266 -6.08 -12.27 -4.25
C ASP A 266 -5.49 -13.64 -3.96
N LYS A 267 -6.12 -14.51 -3.15
CA LYS A 267 -5.57 -15.86 -2.91
C LYS A 267 -5.56 -16.74 -4.17
N VAL A 268 -6.62 -16.64 -4.98
CA VAL A 268 -6.72 -17.37 -6.26
C VAL A 268 -5.82 -16.70 -7.31
N SER A 269 -5.80 -15.36 -7.35
CA SER A 269 -4.91 -14.61 -8.23
C SER A 269 -3.44 -14.84 -7.91
N GLU A 270 -3.00 -14.82 -6.65
CA GLU A 270 -1.61 -15.10 -6.24
C GLU A 270 -1.20 -16.53 -6.59
N ALA A 271 -2.06 -17.52 -6.33
CA ALA A 271 -1.79 -18.92 -6.69
C ALA A 271 -1.65 -19.11 -8.21
N VAL A 272 -2.56 -18.50 -8.99
CA VAL A 272 -2.53 -18.56 -10.45
C VAL A 272 -1.31 -17.79 -11.00
N THR A 273 -0.96 -16.64 -10.41
CA THR A 273 0.25 -15.87 -10.76
C THR A 273 1.52 -16.69 -10.50
N ALA A 274 1.57 -17.41 -9.38
CA ALA A 274 2.71 -18.24 -9.01
C ALA A 274 2.95 -19.43 -9.96
N ILE A 275 1.93 -19.86 -10.71
CA ILE A 275 2.04 -20.95 -11.69
C ILE A 275 2.26 -20.41 -13.10
N ILE A 276 1.48 -19.41 -13.50
CA ILE A 276 1.48 -18.88 -14.87
C ILE A 276 2.84 -18.26 -15.24
N TRP A 277 3.47 -17.49 -14.35
CA TRP A 277 4.74 -16.83 -14.66
C TRP A 277 5.90 -17.81 -14.87
N PRO A 278 6.15 -18.78 -13.96
CA PRO A 278 7.13 -19.83 -14.22
C PRO A 278 6.83 -20.64 -15.48
N LEU A 279 5.55 -20.92 -15.77
CA LEU A 279 5.15 -21.68 -16.95
C LEU A 279 5.41 -20.90 -18.25
N ALA A 280 5.14 -19.58 -18.26
CA ALA A 280 5.51 -18.70 -19.36
C ALA A 280 7.03 -18.64 -19.56
N VAL A 281 7.82 -18.62 -18.48
CA VAL A 281 9.29 -18.70 -18.55
C VAL A 281 9.75 -20.03 -19.11
N ILE A 282 9.15 -21.15 -18.71
CA ILE A 282 9.47 -22.48 -19.27
C ILE A 282 9.17 -22.53 -20.77
N ILE A 283 8.01 -22.03 -21.20
CA ILE A 283 7.64 -21.97 -22.63
C ILE A 283 8.61 -21.06 -23.39
N PHE A 284 8.97 -19.92 -22.81
CA PHE A 284 9.96 -19.00 -23.38
C PHE A 284 11.33 -19.68 -23.57
N LEU A 285 11.81 -20.40 -22.54
CA LEU A 285 13.08 -21.09 -22.58
C LEU A 285 13.08 -22.28 -23.56
N ILE A 286 12.03 -23.10 -23.57
CA ILE A 286 11.89 -24.23 -24.52
C ILE A 286 11.81 -23.71 -25.95
N SER A 287 10.99 -22.70 -26.20
CA SER A 287 10.86 -22.07 -27.52
C SER A 287 12.16 -21.39 -27.95
N GLY A 288 12.92 -20.83 -27.00
CA GLY A 288 14.20 -20.17 -27.27
C GLY A 288 15.31 -21.15 -27.59
N LEU A 289 15.50 -22.15 -26.72
CA LEU A 289 16.60 -23.11 -26.81
C LEU A 289 16.40 -24.17 -27.88
N ILE A 290 15.18 -24.70 -28.05
CA ILE A 290 14.93 -25.80 -29.00
C ILE A 290 14.63 -25.27 -30.40
N PHE A 291 13.86 -24.19 -30.50
CA PHE A 291 13.36 -23.69 -31.79
C PHE A 291 14.12 -22.46 -32.30
N ASN A 292 15.07 -21.93 -31.52
CA ASN A 292 15.91 -20.77 -31.85
C ASN A 292 15.12 -19.50 -32.22
N LYS A 293 13.89 -19.36 -31.71
CA LYS A 293 12.96 -18.25 -32.03
C LYS A 293 13.07 -17.05 -31.09
N TRP A 294 14.28 -16.68 -30.68
CA TRP A 294 14.51 -15.59 -29.73
C TRP A 294 13.89 -14.25 -30.17
N HIS A 295 13.88 -13.97 -31.46
CA HIS A 295 13.36 -12.72 -32.03
C HIS A 295 11.83 -12.52 -31.84
N ILE A 296 11.08 -13.62 -31.69
CA ILE A 296 9.61 -13.59 -31.51
C ILE A 296 9.19 -14.00 -30.10
N ASN A 297 10.00 -14.78 -29.39
CA ASN A 297 9.62 -15.37 -28.11
C ASN A 297 9.29 -14.36 -27.01
N TRP A 298 9.78 -13.12 -27.10
CA TRP A 298 9.42 -12.07 -26.14
C TRP A 298 7.90 -11.79 -26.10
N ILE A 299 7.16 -12.09 -27.18
CA ILE A 299 5.68 -11.97 -27.28
C ILE A 299 4.95 -12.87 -26.27
N ILE A 300 5.59 -13.93 -25.76
CA ILE A 300 5.00 -14.83 -24.76
C ILE A 300 4.61 -14.03 -23.51
N PHE A 301 5.41 -13.05 -23.08
CA PHE A 301 5.13 -12.26 -21.88
C PHE A 301 3.92 -11.32 -22.04
N PRO A 302 3.80 -10.50 -23.11
CA PRO A 302 2.57 -9.74 -23.41
C PRO A 302 1.32 -10.61 -23.49
N ILE A 303 1.37 -11.73 -24.22
CA ILE A 303 0.22 -12.63 -24.35
C ILE A 303 -0.20 -13.18 -22.99
N THR A 304 0.77 -13.63 -22.19
CA THR A 304 0.53 -14.12 -20.83
C THR A 304 -0.10 -13.04 -19.95
N GLY A 305 0.38 -11.80 -20.04
CA GLY A 305 -0.19 -10.66 -19.33
C GLY A 305 -1.65 -10.38 -19.71
N ILE A 306 -1.96 -10.41 -21.01
CA ILE A 306 -3.33 -10.20 -21.52
C ILE A 306 -4.25 -11.33 -21.07
N LEU A 307 -3.82 -12.59 -21.18
CA LEU A 307 -4.59 -13.75 -20.72
C LEU A 307 -4.87 -13.68 -19.21
N PHE A 308 -3.87 -13.28 -18.43
CA PHE A 308 -4.01 -13.08 -16.99
C PHE A 308 -5.01 -11.96 -16.66
N GLY A 309 -4.94 -10.84 -17.39
CA GLY A 309 -5.92 -9.76 -17.28
C GLY A 309 -7.35 -10.19 -17.60
N MET A 310 -7.53 -10.94 -18.69
CA MET A 310 -8.84 -11.51 -19.07
C MET A 310 -9.35 -12.48 -18.00
N PHE A 311 -8.51 -13.37 -17.48
CA PHE A 311 -8.87 -14.29 -16.41
C PHE A 311 -9.37 -13.53 -15.16
N LYS A 312 -8.66 -12.47 -14.75
CA LYS A 312 -9.09 -11.62 -13.64
C LYS A 312 -10.43 -10.94 -13.89
N ALA A 313 -10.64 -10.41 -15.09
CA ALA A 313 -11.90 -9.77 -15.46
C ALA A 313 -13.07 -10.77 -15.42
N VAL A 314 -12.90 -11.96 -15.98
CA VAL A 314 -13.91 -13.02 -15.98
C VAL A 314 -14.21 -13.50 -14.56
N HIS A 315 -13.18 -13.76 -13.75
CA HIS A 315 -13.36 -14.16 -12.35
C HIS A 315 -14.14 -13.11 -11.54
N LYS A 316 -13.84 -11.83 -11.74
CA LYS A 316 -14.55 -10.70 -11.11
C LYS A 316 -16.03 -10.65 -11.52
N ILE A 317 -16.34 -10.87 -12.79
CA ILE A 317 -17.72 -10.90 -13.30
C ILE A 317 -18.51 -12.07 -12.69
N ILE A 318 -17.90 -13.26 -12.64
CA ILE A 318 -18.56 -14.46 -12.10
C ILE A 318 -18.84 -14.32 -10.60
N LYS A 319 -17.94 -13.66 -9.86
CA LYS A 319 -18.07 -13.51 -8.40
C LYS A 319 -18.92 -12.31 -7.98
N GLY A 320 -18.99 -11.26 -8.80
CA GLY A 320 -19.83 -10.08 -8.56
C GLY A 320 -21.33 -10.29 -8.82
N ASN A 321 -21.73 -11.43 -9.39
CA ASN A 321 -23.12 -11.85 -9.62
C ASN A 321 -23.68 -12.78 -8.53
N LYS A 322 -23.00 -12.88 -7.38
CA LYS A 322 -23.49 -13.52 -6.15
C LYS A 322 -23.48 -12.51 -5.02
#